data_AF-A0A5W0Y3T0-F1
#
_entry.id   AF-A0A5W0Y3T0-F1
#
_cell.length_a   1.000
_cell.length_b   1.000
_cell.length_c   1.000
_cell.angle_alpha   90.00
_cell.angle_beta   90.00
_cell.angle_gamma   90.00
#
_symmetry.space_group_name_H-M   'P 1'
#
loop_
_entity.id
_entity.type
_entity.pdbx_description
1 polymer ?
#
loop_
_entity_poly.entity_id
_entity_poly.type
_entity_poly.pdbx_seq_one_letter_code
_entity_poly.pdbx_strand_id
1 'polypeptide(L)'
;APAIGVPFFWPSAAMPNTVIDSWSSMVFLKFNGAKFSASDYPVLAKVFPSLVLPEARGDFIRIWDDGRGADGGRELLSWQEATNFSQFAGNIGGGAGHAINFHDGIAGNQPGFSRFNFTSNSVGDGVNFVAVRPRNIAFNFLVRAK
;
A
#
# COMPACT_ATOMS: atom_id res chain seq x y z
N ALA A 1 -10.50 10.56 -23.73
CA ALA A 1 -9.80 11.21 -22.61
C ALA A 1 -9.87 10.29 -21.39
N PRO A 2 -8.84 10.28 -20.52
CA PRO A 2 -8.91 9.63 -19.22
C PRO A 2 -10.10 10.15 -18.39
N ALA A 3 -10.65 9.31 -17.52
CA ALA A 3 -11.74 9.73 -16.62
C ALA A 3 -11.20 10.65 -15.50
N ILE A 4 -11.98 11.68 -15.14
CA ILE A 4 -11.59 12.61 -14.07
C ILE A 4 -11.58 11.87 -12.72
N GLY A 5 -10.49 12.03 -11.97
CA GLY A 5 -10.33 11.45 -10.64
C GLY A 5 -9.92 9.97 -10.60
N VAL A 6 -9.82 9.31 -11.76
CA VAL A 6 -9.36 7.91 -11.83
C VAL A 6 -7.83 7.87 -11.95
N PRO A 7 -7.11 7.21 -11.02
CA PRO A 7 -5.66 7.08 -11.12
C PRO A 7 -5.29 6.21 -12.33
N PHE A 8 -4.21 6.57 -13.01
CA PHE A 8 -3.62 5.76 -14.08
C PHE A 8 -2.08 5.84 -14.03
N PHE A 9 -1.41 4.79 -14.48
CA PHE A 9 0.05 4.77 -14.54
C PHE A 9 0.55 5.57 -15.74
N TRP A 10 1.61 6.34 -15.51
CA TRP A 10 2.19 7.23 -16.50
C TRP A 10 3.70 6.98 -16.63
N PRO A 11 4.25 6.69 -17.83
CA PRO A 11 5.63 6.23 -17.99
C PRO A 11 6.66 7.35 -18.17
N SER A 12 6.26 8.64 -18.12
CA SER A 12 7.15 9.78 -18.37
C SER A 12 7.23 10.73 -17.17
N ALA A 13 8.38 11.39 -17.02
CA ALA A 13 8.52 12.47 -16.03
C ALA A 13 7.78 13.75 -16.46
N ALA A 14 7.66 13.99 -17.77
CA ALA A 14 6.89 15.10 -18.34
C ALA A 14 5.38 14.83 -18.20
N MET A 15 4.57 15.86 -17.98
CA MET A 15 3.12 15.67 -17.81
C MET A 15 2.44 15.29 -19.13
N PRO A 16 1.32 14.54 -19.09
CA PRO A 16 0.67 14.10 -20.32
C PRO A 16 0.26 15.25 -21.26
N ASN A 17 -0.21 16.38 -20.73
CA ASN A 17 -0.59 17.55 -21.52
C ASN A 17 0.60 18.25 -22.21
N THR A 18 1.84 17.96 -21.82
CA THR A 18 3.03 18.55 -22.47
C THR A 18 3.61 17.65 -23.56
N VAL A 19 3.19 16.39 -23.64
CA VAL A 19 3.75 15.41 -24.60
C VAL A 19 2.70 14.78 -25.53
N ILE A 20 1.41 14.86 -25.18
CA ILE A 20 0.31 14.41 -26.03
C ILE A 20 -0.48 15.64 -26.48
N ASP A 21 -0.34 16.02 -27.75
CA ASP A 21 -0.98 17.23 -28.30
C ASP A 21 -2.50 17.23 -28.14
N SER A 22 -3.14 16.08 -28.33
CA SER A 22 -4.59 15.93 -28.15
C SER A 22 -5.06 16.12 -26.71
N TRP A 23 -4.14 16.11 -25.74
CA TRP A 23 -4.41 16.32 -24.31
C TRP A 23 -3.84 17.66 -23.81
N SER A 24 -3.36 18.53 -24.69
CA SER A 24 -2.72 19.81 -24.34
C SER A 24 -3.58 20.74 -23.48
N SER A 25 -4.91 20.68 -23.65
CA SER A 25 -5.88 21.44 -22.86
C SER A 25 -6.31 20.73 -21.56
N MET A 26 -5.84 19.51 -21.29
CA MET A 26 -6.17 18.77 -20.08
C MET A 26 -5.22 19.14 -18.93
N VAL A 27 -5.71 19.02 -17.70
CA VAL A 27 -4.94 19.26 -16.48
C VAL A 27 -4.76 17.94 -15.73
N PHE A 28 -3.54 17.65 -15.33
CA PHE A 28 -3.17 16.43 -14.59
C PHE A 28 -2.59 16.81 -13.23
N LEU A 29 -3.06 16.15 -12.18
CA LEU A 29 -2.58 16.30 -10.81
C LEU A 29 -1.97 14.99 -10.32
N LYS A 30 -0.99 15.07 -9.41
CA LYS A 30 -0.32 13.90 -8.84
C LYS A 30 -1.03 13.45 -7.56
N PHE A 31 -1.06 12.15 -7.31
CA PHE A 31 -1.45 11.55 -6.02
C PHE A 31 -0.28 11.68 -5.01
N ASN A 32 0.02 12.91 -4.63
CA ASN A 32 1.14 13.29 -3.77
C ASN A 32 0.71 14.20 -2.60
N GLY A 33 -0.52 14.02 -2.10
CA GLY A 33 -1.08 14.91 -1.08
C GLY A 33 -1.47 16.29 -1.60
N ALA A 34 -1.53 16.50 -2.92
CA ALA A 34 -1.85 17.80 -3.51
C ALA A 34 -3.24 18.27 -3.11
N LYS A 35 -3.33 19.53 -2.69
CA LYS A 35 -4.59 20.25 -2.49
C LYS A 35 -5.05 20.86 -3.80
N PHE A 36 -6.36 20.99 -3.98
CA PHE A 36 -6.96 21.64 -5.14
C PHE A 36 -8.21 22.43 -4.73
N SER A 37 -8.72 23.30 -5.62
CA SER A 37 -9.93 24.07 -5.37
C SER A 37 -11.16 23.44 -6.01
N ALA A 38 -12.29 23.48 -5.31
CA ALA A 38 -13.59 23.12 -5.87
C ALA A 38 -14.07 24.11 -6.95
N SER A 39 -13.61 25.37 -6.93
CA SER A 39 -13.93 26.35 -7.98
C SER A 39 -13.31 25.96 -9.31
N ASP A 40 -12.04 25.53 -9.26
CA ASP A 40 -11.23 25.28 -10.44
C ASP A 40 -11.48 23.87 -10.98
N TYR A 41 -11.75 22.92 -10.08
CA TYR A 41 -11.96 21.50 -10.40
C TYR A 41 -13.26 20.94 -9.79
N PRO A 42 -14.44 21.46 -10.17
CA PRO A 42 -15.72 21.10 -9.55
C PRO A 42 -16.09 19.63 -9.74
N VAL A 43 -15.68 19.00 -10.84
CA VAL A 43 -15.92 17.56 -11.07
C VAL A 43 -14.98 16.71 -10.22
N LEU A 44 -13.71 17.11 -10.07
CA LEU A 44 -12.76 16.41 -9.21
C LEU A 44 -13.17 16.49 -7.74
N ALA A 45 -13.73 17.62 -7.31
CA ALA A 45 -14.26 17.82 -5.95
C ALA A 45 -15.41 16.85 -5.62
N LYS A 46 -16.17 16.38 -6.62
CA LYS A 46 -17.20 15.33 -6.40
C LYS A 46 -16.57 13.95 -6.16
N VAL A 47 -15.38 13.70 -6.71
CA VAL A 47 -14.64 12.44 -6.54
C VAL A 47 -13.82 12.45 -5.25
N PHE A 48 -13.18 13.58 -4.92
CA PHE A 48 -12.40 13.79 -3.70
C PHE A 48 -12.94 15.00 -2.92
N PRO A 49 -14.00 14.83 -2.10
CA PRO A 49 -14.65 15.93 -1.38
C PRO A 49 -13.76 16.64 -0.35
N SER A 50 -12.69 15.99 0.10
CA SER A 50 -11.68 16.58 0.99
C SER A 50 -10.88 17.69 0.32
N LEU A 51 -10.95 17.82 -1.02
CA LEU A 51 -10.14 18.72 -1.84
C LEU A 51 -8.64 18.43 -1.75
N VAL A 52 -8.29 17.20 -1.35
CA VAL A 52 -6.92 16.71 -1.25
C VAL A 52 -6.83 15.34 -1.93
N LEU A 53 -5.88 15.17 -2.83
CA LEU A 53 -5.57 13.87 -3.41
C LEU A 53 -4.78 13.01 -2.40
N PRO A 54 -5.04 11.70 -2.32
CA PRO A 54 -4.24 10.81 -1.47
C PRO A 54 -2.74 10.93 -1.77
N GLU A 55 -1.91 10.82 -0.72
CA GLU A 55 -0.48 10.57 -0.88
C GLU A 55 -0.29 9.07 -1.17
N ALA A 56 0.07 8.73 -2.40
CA ALA A 56 0.22 7.35 -2.84
C ALA A 56 1.62 7.06 -3.43
N ARG A 57 2.57 8.01 -3.31
CA ARG A 57 3.93 7.78 -3.84
C ARG A 57 4.62 6.70 -3.02
N GLY A 58 5.08 5.67 -3.71
CA GLY A 58 5.75 4.52 -3.09
C GLY A 58 4.81 3.49 -2.46
N ASP A 59 3.48 3.69 -2.57
CA ASP A 59 2.49 2.70 -2.14
C ASP A 59 2.05 1.81 -3.30
N PHE A 60 1.83 0.54 -2.99
CA PHE A 60 1.16 -0.36 -3.91
C PHE A 60 -0.34 -0.08 -3.89
N ILE A 61 -0.97 -0.17 -5.06
CA ILE A 61 -2.42 -0.18 -5.14
C ILE A 61 -2.92 -1.58 -4.76
N ARG A 62 -3.76 -1.64 -3.75
CA ARG A 62 -4.52 -2.83 -3.39
C ARG A 62 -5.98 -2.63 -3.79
N ILE A 63 -6.59 -3.67 -4.34
CA ILE A 63 -8.03 -3.65 -4.60
C ILE A 63 -8.76 -3.69 -3.25
N TRP A 64 -9.69 -2.76 -3.05
CA TRP A 64 -10.52 -2.68 -1.86
C TRP A 64 -11.41 -3.92 -1.74
N ASP A 65 -11.51 -4.46 -0.52
CA ASP A 65 -12.21 -5.71 -0.25
C ASP A 65 -13.72 -5.61 -0.47
N ASP A 66 -14.31 -4.44 -0.19
CA ASP A 66 -15.75 -4.15 -0.34
C ASP A 66 -16.66 -5.26 0.22
N GLY A 67 -16.28 -5.82 1.38
CA GLY A 67 -17.06 -6.84 2.08
C GLY A 67 -16.91 -8.28 1.57
N ARG A 68 -15.97 -8.55 0.66
CA ARG A 68 -15.68 -9.93 0.20
C ARG A 68 -15.09 -10.80 1.32
N GLY A 69 -14.38 -10.22 2.28
CA GLY A 69 -13.79 -10.90 3.43
C GLY A 69 -12.33 -11.36 3.25
N ALA A 70 -11.64 -10.96 2.17
CA ALA A 70 -10.22 -11.26 1.95
C ALA A 70 -9.29 -10.24 2.65
N ASP A 71 -9.73 -9.00 2.80
CA ASP A 71 -9.09 -7.94 3.59
C ASP A 71 -10.17 -7.21 4.41
N GLY A 72 -10.82 -7.96 5.29
CA GLY A 72 -12.01 -7.52 6.03
C GLY A 72 -11.74 -6.34 6.97
N GLY A 73 -12.72 -5.44 7.08
CA GLY A 73 -12.63 -4.24 7.92
C GLY A 73 -11.78 -3.11 7.33
N ARG A 74 -11.23 -3.28 6.12
CA ARG A 74 -10.44 -2.26 5.44
C ARG A 74 -11.32 -1.16 4.86
N GLU A 75 -10.97 0.09 5.12
CA GLU A 75 -11.68 1.24 4.53
C GLU A 75 -11.12 1.64 3.16
N LEU A 76 -11.96 2.20 2.30
CA LEU A 76 -11.54 2.72 1.01
C LEU A 76 -10.56 3.90 1.19
N LEU A 77 -9.51 3.96 0.37
CA LEU A 77 -8.38 4.89 0.45
C LEU A 77 -7.55 4.81 1.75
N SER A 78 -7.80 3.80 2.60
CA SER A 78 -6.97 3.59 3.79
C SER A 78 -5.57 3.09 3.42
N TRP A 79 -4.57 3.65 4.09
CA TRP A 79 -3.17 3.29 3.95
C TRP A 79 -2.76 2.19 4.93
N GLN A 80 -1.86 1.31 4.51
CA GLN A 80 -1.32 0.18 5.29
C GLN A 80 0.19 0.16 5.24
N GLU A 81 0.79 -0.15 6.37
CA GLU A 81 2.20 -0.51 6.42
C GLU A 81 2.50 -1.81 5.67
N ALA A 82 3.77 -1.94 5.29
CA ALA A 82 4.31 -3.19 4.76
C ALA A 82 4.41 -4.25 5.87
N THR A 83 4.28 -5.53 5.51
CA THR A 83 4.69 -6.61 6.42
C THR A 83 6.21 -6.66 6.47
N ASN A 84 6.77 -6.62 7.68
CA ASN A 84 8.20 -6.75 7.88
C ASN A 84 8.64 -8.20 7.90
N PHE A 85 9.84 -8.44 7.40
CA PHE A 85 10.54 -9.70 7.54
C PHE A 85 11.90 -9.43 8.16
N SER A 86 12.27 -10.17 9.22
CA SER A 86 13.62 -10.07 9.75
C SER A 86 14.59 -10.81 8.83
N GLN A 87 15.62 -10.12 8.35
CA GLN A 87 16.65 -10.69 7.49
C GLN A 87 17.52 -11.75 8.22
N PHE A 88 17.56 -11.73 9.55
CA PHE A 88 18.37 -12.63 10.36
C PHE A 88 17.57 -13.17 11.54
N ALA A 89 17.63 -14.48 11.77
CA ALA A 89 17.42 -15.02 13.10
C ALA A 89 18.58 -14.53 13.98
N GLY A 90 18.30 -13.72 15.01
CA GLY A 90 19.33 -13.24 15.91
C GLY A 90 19.87 -14.39 16.77
N ASN A 91 21.20 -14.51 16.85
CA ASN A 91 21.88 -15.33 17.86
C ASN A 91 22.43 -14.38 18.92
N ILE A 92 21.84 -14.40 20.11
CA ILE A 92 22.29 -13.63 21.27
C ILE A 92 22.51 -14.64 22.39
N GLY A 93 23.79 -14.85 22.75
CA GLY A 93 24.28 -15.70 23.85
C GLY A 93 23.28 -16.69 24.45
N GLY A 94 23.28 -17.93 23.96
CA GLY A 94 22.50 -19.05 24.51
C GLY A 94 21.59 -19.76 23.51
N GLY A 95 21.18 -19.10 22.42
CA GLY A 95 20.32 -19.72 21.39
C GLY A 95 19.93 -18.78 20.25
N ALA A 96 19.17 -19.29 19.27
CA ALA A 96 18.54 -18.46 18.24
C ALA A 96 17.03 -18.33 18.50
N GLY A 97 16.45 -17.21 18.05
CA GLY A 97 15.02 -16.96 18.14
C GLY A 97 14.49 -16.23 16.93
N HIS A 98 13.26 -16.55 16.55
CA HIS A 98 12.48 -15.86 15.52
C HIS A 98 11.00 -16.00 15.85
N ALA A 99 10.28 -14.87 15.96
CA ALA A 99 8.84 -14.85 16.15
C ALA A 99 8.22 -13.60 15.49
N ILE A 100 7.13 -13.79 14.76
CA ILE A 100 6.33 -12.71 14.18
C ILE A 100 4.93 -12.84 14.79
N ASN A 101 4.67 -12.12 15.88
CA ASN A 101 3.36 -12.14 16.54
C ASN A 101 2.34 -11.20 15.90
N PHE A 102 2.81 -10.27 15.07
CA PHE A 102 1.97 -9.30 14.38
C PHE A 102 2.46 -9.13 12.95
N HIS A 103 1.66 -9.62 11.99
CA HIS A 103 1.97 -9.54 10.57
C HIS A 103 1.69 -8.15 9.96
N ASP A 104 1.10 -7.23 10.74
CA ASP A 104 0.63 -5.92 10.28
C ASP A 104 1.32 -4.72 10.96
N GLY A 105 2.64 -4.66 10.98
CA GLY A 105 3.32 -3.46 11.46
C GLY A 105 4.81 -3.62 11.73
N ILE A 106 5.47 -2.49 11.97
CA ILE A 106 6.87 -2.40 12.41
C ILE A 106 6.90 -2.34 13.93
N ALA A 107 7.51 -3.34 14.60
CA ALA A 107 7.88 -3.23 16.00
C ALA A 107 9.34 -3.65 16.18
N GLY A 108 10.18 -2.77 16.74
CA GLY A 108 11.59 -3.05 17.01
C GLY A 108 11.82 -4.12 18.09
N ASN A 109 10.78 -4.46 18.86
CA ASN A 109 10.77 -5.54 19.84
C ASN A 109 9.34 -6.13 19.93
N GLN A 110 9.20 -7.44 19.70
CA GLN A 110 7.91 -8.15 19.82
C GLN A 110 7.90 -8.95 21.13
N PRO A 111 6.91 -8.76 22.03
CA PRO A 111 6.87 -9.41 23.35
C PRO A 111 6.91 -10.95 23.34
N GLY A 112 6.54 -11.58 22.24
CA GLY A 112 6.66 -13.04 22.06
C GLY A 112 7.89 -13.46 21.27
N PHE A 113 9.01 -12.75 21.40
CA PHE A 113 10.32 -13.25 20.96
C PHE A 113 10.63 -14.55 21.71
N SER A 114 10.36 -15.69 21.07
CA SER A 114 10.63 -16.99 21.65
C SER A 114 12.11 -17.33 21.47
N ARG A 115 12.82 -17.39 22.61
CA ARG A 115 14.21 -17.87 22.71
C ARG A 115 14.18 -19.37 22.92
N PHE A 116 14.86 -20.12 22.06
CA PHE A 116 15.04 -21.55 22.27
C PHE A 116 16.53 -21.86 22.31
N ASN A 117 16.96 -22.59 23.34
CA ASN A 117 18.29 -23.19 23.35
C ASN A 117 18.24 -24.40 22.41
N PHE A 118 19.13 -24.47 21.42
CA PHE A 118 19.23 -25.68 20.61
C PHE A 118 19.78 -26.82 21.47
N THR A 119 18.96 -27.84 21.73
CA THR A 119 19.35 -29.02 22.52
C THR A 119 19.86 -30.19 21.65
N SER A 120 19.83 -30.05 20.32
CA SER A 120 20.31 -31.04 19.33
C SER A 120 20.55 -30.39 17.95
N ASN A 121 21.09 -31.15 16.99
CA ASN A 121 21.12 -30.76 15.57
C ASN A 121 19.71 -30.35 15.13
N SER A 122 19.60 -29.22 14.43
CA SER A 122 18.33 -28.65 13.98
C SER A 122 17.52 -29.67 13.16
N VAL A 123 16.35 -30.06 13.67
CA VAL A 123 15.29 -30.74 12.89
C VAL A 123 14.21 -29.71 12.61
N GLY A 124 14.26 -29.12 11.42
CA GLY A 124 13.26 -28.16 10.98
C GLY A 124 12.19 -28.84 10.15
N ASP A 125 11.11 -29.31 10.77
CA ASP A 125 9.92 -29.83 10.06
C ASP A 125 8.83 -28.75 9.85
N GLY A 126 9.10 -27.52 10.28
CA GLY A 126 8.15 -26.40 10.22
C GLY A 126 8.51 -25.37 9.16
N VAL A 127 7.71 -25.29 8.09
CA VAL A 127 7.75 -24.14 7.18
C VAL A 127 7.04 -22.97 7.88
N ASN A 128 7.78 -21.90 8.21
CA ASN A 128 7.16 -20.65 8.66
C ASN A 128 6.51 -19.96 7.45
N PHE A 129 5.19 -20.10 7.30
CA PHE A 129 4.45 -19.33 6.30
C PHE A 129 4.21 -17.91 6.83
N VAL A 130 4.86 -16.93 6.22
CA VAL A 130 4.62 -15.52 6.49
C VAL A 130 3.98 -14.92 5.24
N ALA A 131 2.73 -14.45 5.37
CA ALA A 131 2.11 -13.66 4.32
C ALA A 131 2.81 -12.30 4.25
N VAL A 132 3.46 -12.00 3.13
CA VAL A 132 4.13 -10.72 2.90
C VAL A 132 3.23 -9.86 2.03
N ARG A 133 3.05 -8.60 2.42
CA ARG A 133 2.48 -7.58 1.55
C ARG A 133 3.34 -6.32 1.55
N PRO A 134 3.36 -5.59 0.43
CA PRO A 134 3.94 -4.26 0.43
C PRO A 134 3.06 -3.26 1.20
N ARG A 135 3.66 -2.11 1.54
CA ARG A 135 2.89 -0.91 1.94
C ARG A 135 1.92 -0.55 0.83
N ASN A 136 0.66 -0.31 1.20
CA ASN A 136 -0.40 -0.23 0.20
C ASN A 136 -1.53 0.71 0.59
N ILE A 137 -2.28 1.14 -0.41
CA ILE A 137 -3.49 1.94 -0.28
C ILE A 137 -4.64 1.24 -1.02
N ALA A 138 -5.81 1.18 -0.40
CA ALA A 138 -6.98 0.49 -0.94
C ALA A 138 -7.74 1.38 -1.94
N PHE A 139 -7.83 0.97 -3.20
CA PHE A 139 -8.66 1.63 -4.23
C PHE A 139 -9.77 0.70 -4.70
N ASN A 140 -10.89 1.30 -5.13
CA ASN A 140 -11.95 0.54 -5.75
C ASN A 140 -11.52 0.04 -7.15
N PHE A 141 -11.98 -1.13 -7.57
CA PHE A 141 -11.68 -1.71 -8.87
C PHE A 141 -12.93 -1.72 -9.74
N LEU A 142 -13.03 -0.70 -10.59
CA LEU A 142 -14.22 -0.40 -11.38
C LEU A 142 -13.91 -0.46 -12.87
N VAL A 143 -14.91 -0.87 -13.65
CA VAL A 143 -14.90 -0.77 -15.11
C VAL A 143 -15.88 0.31 -15.54
N ARG A 144 -15.45 1.18 -16.47
CA ARG A 144 -16.36 2.16 -17.09
C ARG A 144 -17.31 1.42 -18.02
N ALA A 145 -18.59 1.40 -17.66
CA ALA A 145 -19.62 0.80 -18.50
C ALA A 145 -20.13 1.72 -19.63
N LYS A 146 -20.05 3.04 -19.45
CA LYS A 146 -20.45 4.06 -20.43
C LYS A 146 -19.75 5.38 -20.17
#